data_AF-A0A4U2CTL0-F1
#
_entry.id   AF-A0A4U2CTL0-F1
#
_cell.length_a   1.000
_cell.length_b   1.000
_cell.length_c   1.000
_cell.angle_alpha   90.00
_cell.angle_beta   90.00
_cell.angle_gamma   90.00
#
_symmetry.space_group_name_H-M   'P 1'
#
loop_
_entity.id
_entity.type
_entity.pdbx_description
1 polymer ?
#
loop_
_entity_poly.entity_id
_entity_poly.type
_entity_poly.pdbx_seq_one_letter_code
_entity_poly.pdbx_strand_id
1 'polypeptide(L)' 'EFDHELMVQIDAYQPDLIVLAGYMRILSSEFVRHYAGKMVNIHPSLLPKYPGLHTHQRAIDAQDKEHGT' A
#
# COMPACT_ATOMS: atom_id res chain seq x y z
N GLU A 1 -1.97 -9.43 -16.27
CA GLU A 1 -1.59 -10.82 -15.94
C GLU A 1 -1.38 -10.99 -14.45
N PHE A 2 -0.31 -10.45 -13.84
CA PHE A 2 -0.06 -10.67 -12.40
C PHE A 2 -1.23 -10.26 -11.48
N ASP A 3 -1.75 -9.04 -11.60
CA ASP A 3 -2.85 -8.57 -10.76
C ASP A 3 -4.12 -9.43 -10.93
N HIS A 4 -4.37 -9.90 -12.15
CA HIS A 4 -5.50 -10.78 -12.45
C HIS A 4 -5.36 -12.13 -11.75
N GLU A 5 -4.19 -12.77 -11.85
CA GLU A 5 -3.93 -14.04 -11.14
C GLU A 5 -4.00 -13.86 -9.63
N LEU A 6 -3.49 -12.73 -9.11
CA LEU A 6 -3.62 -12.40 -7.71
C LEU A 6 -5.09 -12.24 -7.29
N MET A 7 -5.91 -11.56 -8.10
CA MET A 7 -7.35 -11.42 -7.86
C MET A 7 -8.04 -12.79 -7.79
N VAL A 8 -7.75 -13.70 -8.72
CA VAL A 8 -8.30 -15.06 -8.72
C VAL A 8 -7.98 -15.78 -7.41
N GLN A 9 -6.75 -15.66 -6.92
CA GLN A 9 -6.37 -16.28 -5.65
C GLN A 9 -7.04 -15.62 -4.44
N ILE A 10 -7.12 -14.29 -4.41
CA ILE A 10 -7.75 -13.55 -3.31
C ILE A 10 -9.26 -13.86 -3.24
N ASP A 11 -9.95 -13.86 -4.38
CA ASP A 11 -11.40 -14.05 -4.45
C ASP A 11 -11.84 -15.44 -3.94
N ALA A 12 -10.99 -16.46 -4.08
CA ALA A 12 -11.25 -17.79 -3.54
C ALA A 12 -11.42 -17.81 -2.00
N TYR A 13 -10.81 -16.86 -1.29
CA TYR A 13 -10.94 -16.72 0.16
C TYR A 13 -12.12 -15.84 0.61
N GLN A 14 -12.78 -15.16 -0.33
CA GLN A 14 -13.90 -14.24 -0.06
C GLN A 14 -13.62 -13.24 1.08
N PRO A 15 -12.53 -12.46 1.04
CA PRO A 15 -12.17 -11.60 2.15
C PRO A 15 -13.10 -10.39 2.29
N ASP A 16 -13.34 -10.01 3.54
CA ASP A 16 -13.98 -8.73 3.90
C ASP A 16 -12.98 -7.57 3.88
N LEU A 17 -11.68 -7.84 4.12
CA LEU A 17 -10.61 -6.85 4.19
C LEU A 17 -9.30 -7.39 3.60
N ILE A 18 -8.59 -6.54 2.85
CA ILE A 18 -7.27 -6.77 2.28
C ILE A 18 -6.30 -5.76 2.89
N VAL A 19 -5.23 -6.26 3.51
CA VAL A 19 -4.19 -5.44 4.17
C VAL A 19 -2.93 -5.44 3.32
N LEU A 20 -2.57 -4.28 2.78
CA LEU A 20 -1.32 -4.07 2.05
C LEU A 20 -0.19 -3.76 3.05
N ALA A 21 0.39 -4.83 3.61
CA ALA A 21 1.43 -4.76 4.64
C ALA A 21 2.83 -4.76 4.01
N GLY A 22 3.29 -3.59 3.55
CA GLY A 22 4.58 -3.48 2.87
C GLY A 22 4.56 -4.06 1.45
N TYR A 23 3.41 -3.98 0.77
CA TYR A 23 3.28 -4.43 -0.61
C TYR A 23 3.89 -3.40 -1.56
N MET A 24 5.02 -3.75 -2.19
CA MET A 24 5.87 -2.79 -2.93
C MET A 24 5.50 -2.62 -4.41
N ARG A 25 4.40 -3.20 -4.86
CA ARG A 25 3.97 -3.12 -6.27
C ARG A 25 2.82 -2.13 -6.42
N ILE A 26 2.87 -1.33 -7.48
CA ILE A 26 1.74 -0.49 -7.88
C ILE A 26 0.64 -1.42 -8.40
N LEU A 27 -0.52 -1.35 -7.77
CA LEU A 27 -1.72 -2.09 -8.19
C LEU A 27 -2.37 -1.39 -9.38
N SER A 28 -2.85 -2.18 -10.33
CA SER A 28 -3.62 -1.70 -11.48
C SER A 28 -4.94 -1.07 -11.04
N SER A 29 -5.46 -0.15 -11.85
CA SER A 29 -6.75 0.48 -11.56
C SER A 29 -7.91 -0.52 -11.56
N GLU A 30 -7.80 -1.63 -12.28
CA GLU A 30 -8.79 -2.72 -12.25
C GLU A 30 -8.82 -3.42 -10.88
N PHE A 31 -7.65 -3.82 -10.39
CA PHE A 31 -7.50 -4.40 -9.04
C PHE A 31 -8.09 -3.48 -7.98
N VAL A 32 -7.74 -2.18 -8.05
CA VAL A 32 -8.20 -1.19 -7.06
C VAL A 32 -9.71 -1.01 -7.10
N ARG A 33 -10.33 -1.02 -8.28
CA ARG A 33 -11.79 -0.91 -8.41
C ARG A 33 -12.51 -2.16 -7.91
N HIS A 34 -11.99 -3.35 -8.20
CA HIS A 34 -12.59 -4.61 -7.77
C HIS A 34 -12.68 -4.72 -6.25
N TYR A 35 -11.64 -4.28 -5.54
CA TYR A 35 -11.59 -4.29 -4.08
C TYR A 35 -11.87 -2.94 -3.41
N ALA A 36 -12.54 -2.02 -4.11
CA ALA A 36 -12.85 -0.70 -3.57
C ALA A 36 -13.62 -0.82 -2.23
N GLY A 37 -13.18 -0.06 -1.22
CA GLY A 37 -13.76 -0.11 0.12
C GLY A 37 -13.34 -1.31 0.98
N LYS A 38 -12.58 -2.26 0.44
CA LYS A 38 -12.07 -3.45 1.16
C LYS A 38 -10.56 -3.45 1.34
N MET A 39 -9.85 -2.37 0.99
CA MET A 39 -8.39 -2.32 1.08
C MET A 39 -7.91 -1.27 2.07
N VAL A 40 -6.87 -1.63 2.83
CA VAL A 40 -6.11 -0.71 3.66
C VAL A 40 -4.61 -0.84 3.36
N ASN A 41 -3.90 0.28 3.27
CA ASN A 41 -2.46 0.31 3.08
C ASN A 41 -1.79 0.98 4.28
N ILE A 42 -0.70 0.39 4.74
CA ILE A 42 0.19 1.01 5.72
C ILE A 42 1.36 1.63 4.97
N HIS A 43 1.65 2.90 5.25
CA HIS A 43 2.76 3.61 4.63
C HIS A 43 3.67 4.18 5.72
N PRO A 44 5.01 3.98 5.67
CA PRO A 44 5.93 4.48 6.70
C PRO A 44 6.21 5.97 6.50
N SER A 45 5.18 6.80 6.42
CA SER A 45 5.29 8.25 6.48
C SER A 45 3.95 8.86 6.87
N LEU A 46 3.98 9.95 7.62
CA LEU A 46 2.85 10.86 7.79
C LEU A 46 2.53 11.54 6.45
N LEU A 47 1.75 10.86 5.61
CA LEU A 47 1.36 11.38 4.30
C LEU A 47 0.66 12.75 4.46
N PRO A 48 0.91 13.70 3.54
CA PRO A 48 1.57 13.53 2.25
C PRO A 48 3.09 13.73 2.24
N LYS A 49 3.77 13.77 3.40
CA LYS A 49 5.16 14.26 3.51
C LYS A 49 6.18 13.47 2.67
N TYR A 50 6.22 12.15 2.80
CA TYR A 50 7.11 11.28 2.01
C TYR A 50 6.35 10.14 1.36
N PRO A 51 5.75 10.33 0.17
CA PRO A 51 5.23 9.23 -0.62
C PRO A 51 6.38 8.43 -1.25
N GLY A 52 6.13 7.16 -1.58
CA GLY A 52 7.10 6.30 -2.24
C GLY A 52 8.13 5.69 -1.28
N LEU A 53 9.31 5.39 -1.80
CA LEU A 53 10.32 4.59 -1.10
C LEU A 53 11.24 5.43 -0.19
N HIS A 54 11.99 4.73 0.67
CA HIS A 54 13.07 5.28 1.51
C HIS A 54 12.63 6.44 2.43
N THR A 55 11.40 6.38 2.94
CA THR A 55 10.79 7.45 3.74
C THR A 55 11.57 7.75 5.02
N HIS A 56 12.12 6.73 5.69
CA HIS A 56 12.96 6.89 6.88
C HIS A 56 14.23 7.69 6.57
N GLN A 57 14.97 7.32 5.51
CA GLN A 57 16.19 8.02 5.13
C GLN A 57 15.88 9.47 4.76
N ARG A 58 14.79 9.70 4.01
CA ARG A 58 14.36 11.05 3.64
C ARG A 58 14.01 11.92 4.85
N ALA A 59 13.40 11.35 5.90
CA ALA A 59 13.13 12.06 7.15
C ALA A 59 14.43 12.42 7.89
N ILE A 60 15.41 11.50 7.92
CA ILE A 60 16.73 11.74 8.51
C ILE A 60 17.48 12.84 7.76
N ASP A 61 17.53 12.76 6.44
CA ASP A 61 18.22 13.73 5.58
C ASP A 61 17.61 15.14 5.71
N ALA A 62 16.29 15.21 5.90
CA ALA A 62 15.57 16.46 6.14
C ALA A 62 15.65 16.97 7.60
N GLN A 63 16.31 16.21 8.48
CA GLN A 63 16.40 16.49 9.92
C GLN A 63 15.03 16.67 10.59
N ASP A 64 14.06 15.86 10.18
CA ASP A 64 12.73 15.86 10.76
C ASP A 64 12.76 15.51 12.24
N LYS A 65 11.95 16.23 13.03
CA LYS A 65 11.75 15.94 14.45
C LYS A 65 10.76 14.79 14.69
N GLU A 66 9.92 14.48 13.71
CA GLU A 66 8.87 13.48 13.81
C GLU A 66 8.69 12.70 12.51
N HIS A 67 8.39 11.41 12.65
CA HIS A 67 8.12 10.46 11.57
C HIS A 67 7.15 9.39 12.07
N GLY A 68 6.35 8.77 11.19
CA GLY A 68 5.29 7.85 11.59
C GLY A 68 4.61 7.15 10.42
N THR A 69 3.48 6.50 10.70
CA THR A 69 2.60 5.78 9.77
C THR A 69 1.18 6.31 9.84
#